data_AF-A0A2V7D7D8-F1
#
_entry.id   AF-A0A2V7D7D8-F1
#
_cell.length_a   1.000
_cell.length_b   1.000
_cell.length_c   1.000
_cell.angle_alpha   90.00
_cell.angle_beta   90.00
_cell.angle_gamma   90.00
#
_symmetry.space_group_name_H-M   'P 1'
#
loop_
_entity.id
_entity.type
_entity.pdbx_description
1 polymer ?
#
loop_
_entity_poly.entity_id
_entity_poly.type
_entity_poly.pdbx_seq_one_letter_code
_entity_poly.pdbx_strand_id
1 'polypeptide(L)'
;MTRASLREYAAVQRERYQQASRADKHRLLDEMVAVTGMHRKAAIRLLRRVPRTVPTPPRAGRPRRYGAPVAAAAEVLWQASGRIGAHRLHPFVPEWLDRLLQCGELTITPAVNTLVRQASRPTLARLLGPARATYPRRGATTTHPSTWLKPQIPIRTFMDWDDARPGFCQVDLVAHCGGSTKGFSLHTLCAVDVATSWVELQALWGKGHYRVAAGVQAVRERLPVPLVGLDSDNGSEFINRVLYYYCWREGITFTRGRAWKKNDSALVEQKNGAVVRHLVGYDRFTSKPALAQLARVYALARLHVNFFQPVEKLVTKHRVGARVHRVFDRAQTPYQRVCAAGVLSPPKRAELDALYHRLNPLELQRDLEVALERLWKLAAADPRRAMEDASRAGDTMNSVTVINELTAFGG
;
A
#
# COMPACT_ATOMS: atom_id res chain seq x y z
N MET A 1 31.53 -29.30 23.94
CA MET A 1 32.12 -29.49 22.60
C MET A 1 31.32 -28.73 21.54
N THR A 2 31.97 -28.08 20.58
CA THR A 2 31.28 -27.44 19.43
C THR A 2 30.96 -28.47 18.34
N ARG A 3 29.99 -28.16 17.45
CA ARG A 3 29.63 -29.04 16.32
C ARG A 3 30.76 -29.23 15.30
N ALA A 4 31.69 -28.28 15.21
CA ALA A 4 32.85 -28.36 14.33
C ALA A 4 33.89 -29.35 14.88
N SER A 5 34.29 -29.19 16.15
CA SER A 5 35.24 -30.09 16.81
C SER A 5 34.73 -31.54 16.90
N LEU A 6 33.41 -31.73 17.03
CA LEU A 6 32.80 -33.07 16.99
C LEU A 6 32.92 -33.74 15.62
N ARG A 7 32.87 -32.97 14.53
CA ARG A 7 33.02 -33.50 13.17
C ARG A 7 34.46 -33.87 12.85
N GLU A 8 35.42 -33.06 13.29
CA GLU A 8 36.85 -33.34 13.13
C GLU A 8 37.25 -34.58 13.93
N TYR A 9 36.87 -34.64 15.22
CA TYR A 9 37.11 -35.81 16.06
C TYR A 9 36.45 -37.06 15.47
N ALA A 10 35.20 -36.96 15.00
CA ALA A 10 34.52 -38.08 14.36
C ALA A 10 35.12 -38.50 13.00
N ALA A 11 35.80 -37.59 12.28
CA ALA A 11 36.48 -37.93 11.03
C ALA A 11 37.70 -38.80 11.29
N VAL A 12 38.53 -38.42 12.27
CA VAL A 12 39.72 -39.19 12.69
C VAL A 12 39.33 -40.55 13.26
N GLN A 13 38.31 -40.59 14.12
CA GLN A 13 37.85 -41.84 14.72
C GLN A 13 37.13 -42.77 13.72
N ARG A 14 36.63 -42.24 12.60
CA ARG A 14 35.94 -43.03 11.57
C ARG A 14 36.90 -43.97 10.86
N GLU A 15 38.08 -43.51 10.49
CA GLU A 15 39.09 -44.35 9.82
C GLU A 15 39.49 -45.52 10.72
N ARG A 16 39.78 -45.22 11.99
CA ARG A 16 40.07 -46.23 13.02
C ARG A 16 38.91 -47.20 13.20
N TYR A 17 37.68 -46.69 13.30
CA TYR A 17 36.49 -47.52 13.46
C TYR A 17 36.20 -48.42 12.25
N GLN A 18 36.52 -48.00 11.03
CA GLN A 18 36.29 -48.84 9.84
C GLN A 18 37.24 -50.04 9.79
N GLN A 19 38.51 -49.82 10.15
CA GLN A 19 39.57 -50.83 10.11
C GLN A 19 39.66 -51.71 11.38
N ALA A 20 39.01 -51.30 12.47
CA ALA A 20 39.07 -51.99 13.76
C ALA A 20 38.38 -53.37 13.81
N SER A 21 38.88 -54.26 14.67
CA SER A 21 38.24 -55.53 15.04
C SER A 21 36.94 -55.29 15.82
N ARG A 22 36.15 -56.36 16.08
CA ARG A 22 34.89 -56.23 16.82
C ARG A 22 35.09 -55.74 18.27
N ALA A 23 36.15 -56.20 18.94
CA ALA A 23 36.49 -55.78 20.29
C ALA A 23 36.95 -54.31 20.31
N ASP A 24 37.76 -53.90 19.34
CA ASP A 24 38.29 -52.54 19.22
C ASP A 24 37.21 -51.52 18.85
N LYS A 25 36.25 -51.93 18.01
CA LYS A 25 35.05 -51.13 17.72
C LYS A 25 34.22 -50.85 18.97
N HIS A 26 34.17 -51.80 19.92
CA HIS A 26 33.45 -51.60 21.18
C HIS A 26 34.15 -50.54 22.04
N ARG A 27 35.47 -50.67 22.20
CA ARG A 27 36.30 -49.72 22.96
C ARG A 27 36.28 -48.31 22.38
N LEU A 28 36.44 -48.18 21.07
CA LEU A 28 36.37 -46.89 20.36
C LEU A 28 35.00 -46.21 20.54
N LEU A 29 33.91 -46.99 20.58
CA LEU A 29 32.57 -46.44 20.84
C LEU A 29 32.40 -46.02 22.29
N ASP A 30 32.98 -46.73 23.26
CA ASP A 30 32.94 -46.33 24.67
C ASP A 30 33.67 -45.01 24.89
N GLU A 31 34.86 -44.88 24.30
CA GLU A 31 35.66 -43.65 24.33
C GLU A 31 34.90 -42.48 23.69
N MET A 32 34.33 -42.69 22.50
CA MET A 32 33.59 -41.64 21.81
C MET A 32 32.34 -41.21 22.59
N VAL A 33 31.63 -42.14 23.23
CA VAL A 33 30.48 -41.84 24.09
C VAL A 33 30.92 -41.03 25.32
N ALA A 34 32.02 -41.43 25.97
CA ALA A 34 32.56 -40.73 27.13
C ALA A 34 33.02 -39.30 26.80
N VAL A 35 33.70 -39.10 25.67
CA VAL A 35 34.26 -37.80 25.26
C VAL A 35 33.18 -36.85 24.73
N THR A 36 32.22 -37.37 23.95
CA THR A 36 31.24 -36.52 23.24
C THR A 36 29.88 -36.42 23.93
N GLY A 37 29.60 -37.30 24.90
CA GLY A 37 28.28 -37.44 25.53
C GLY A 37 27.19 -37.97 24.59
N MET A 38 27.56 -38.41 23.37
CA MET A 38 26.59 -38.91 22.40
C MET A 38 26.08 -40.28 22.78
N HIS A 39 24.80 -40.56 22.49
CA HIS A 39 24.25 -41.90 22.62
C HIS A 39 24.98 -42.88 21.67
N ARG A 40 25.27 -44.11 22.13
CA ARG A 40 26.06 -45.12 21.40
C ARG A 40 25.56 -45.38 19.97
N LYS A 41 24.23 -45.50 19.78
CA LYS A 41 23.65 -45.65 18.41
C LYS A 41 23.89 -44.43 17.52
N ALA A 42 23.99 -43.22 18.08
CA ALA A 42 24.31 -42.02 17.32
C ALA A 42 25.79 -41.98 16.92
N ALA A 43 26.71 -42.38 17.81
CA ALA A 43 28.14 -42.55 17.48
C ALA A 43 28.34 -43.59 16.37
N ILE A 44 27.67 -44.75 16.45
CA ILE A 44 27.72 -45.78 15.40
C ILE A 44 27.28 -45.22 14.04
N ARG A 45 26.14 -44.49 13.99
CA ARG A 45 25.67 -43.87 12.74
C ARG A 45 26.65 -42.84 12.20
N LEU A 46 27.28 -42.07 13.08
CA LEU A 46 28.23 -41.03 12.69
C LEU A 46 29.53 -41.63 12.11
N LEU A 47 30.02 -42.74 12.68
CA LEU A 47 31.23 -43.41 12.21
C LEU A 47 30.98 -44.28 10.97
N ARG A 48 29.79 -44.86 10.80
CA ARG A 48 29.47 -45.67 9.60
C ARG A 48 29.09 -44.87 8.36
N ARG A 49 28.72 -43.59 8.51
CA ARG A 49 28.26 -42.78 7.39
C ARG A 49 29.46 -42.33 6.52
N VAL A 50 29.43 -42.66 5.24
CA VAL A 50 30.37 -42.10 4.25
C VAL A 50 30.20 -40.58 4.23
N PRO A 51 31.26 -39.77 4.43
CA PRO A 51 31.14 -38.32 4.35
C PRO A 51 30.64 -37.94 2.96
N ARG A 52 29.51 -37.23 2.89
CA ARG A 52 29.06 -36.61 1.63
C ARG A 52 30.17 -35.64 1.22
N THR A 53 30.67 -35.79 0.00
CA THR A 53 31.53 -34.79 -0.62
C THR A 53 30.89 -33.42 -0.44
N VAL A 54 31.67 -32.44 0.01
CA VAL A 54 31.23 -31.05 0.10
C VAL A 54 30.67 -30.70 -1.29
N PRO A 55 29.42 -30.23 -1.41
CA PRO A 55 28.89 -29.84 -2.71
C PRO A 55 29.85 -28.83 -3.31
N THR A 56 30.37 -29.14 -4.50
CA THR A 56 31.14 -28.19 -5.29
C THR A 56 30.31 -26.90 -5.39
N PRO A 57 30.90 -25.70 -5.21
CA PRO A 57 30.15 -24.47 -5.39
C PRO A 57 29.47 -24.52 -6.77
N PRO A 58 28.17 -24.23 -6.85
CA PRO A 58 27.44 -24.33 -8.11
C PRO A 58 28.17 -23.50 -9.17
N ARG A 59 28.41 -24.09 -10.35
CA ARG A 59 28.95 -23.38 -11.52
C ARG A 59 28.21 -22.06 -11.66
N ALA A 60 28.96 -20.95 -11.76
CA ALA A 60 28.38 -19.63 -11.97
C ALA A 60 27.40 -19.72 -13.14
N GLY A 61 26.12 -19.56 -12.84
CA GLY A 61 25.06 -19.71 -13.85
C GLY A 61 25.23 -18.68 -14.97
N ARG A 62 24.39 -18.82 -16.01
CA ARG A 62 24.35 -17.87 -17.14
C ARG A 62 24.44 -16.41 -16.66
N PRO A 63 25.27 -15.55 -17.29
CA PRO A 63 25.40 -14.15 -16.91
C PRO A 63 24.03 -13.48 -16.78
N ARG A 64 23.85 -12.71 -15.71
CA ARG A 64 22.58 -12.02 -15.44
C ARG A 64 22.31 -10.99 -16.54
N ARG A 65 21.36 -11.29 -17.44
CA ARG A 65 20.89 -10.37 -18.50
C ARG A 65 20.44 -9.02 -17.95
N TYR A 66 19.82 -9.02 -16.76
CA TYR A 66 19.38 -7.81 -16.07
C TYR A 66 20.33 -7.56 -14.90
N GLY A 67 21.34 -6.70 -15.14
CA GLY A 67 22.36 -6.33 -14.16
C GLY A 67 21.93 -5.19 -13.23
N ALA A 68 22.85 -4.74 -12.39
CA ALA A 68 22.62 -3.65 -11.44
C ALA A 68 22.13 -2.33 -12.08
N PRO A 69 22.62 -1.90 -13.26
CA PRO A 69 22.11 -0.68 -13.90
C PRO A 69 20.63 -0.75 -14.27
N VAL A 70 20.15 -1.94 -14.68
CA VAL A 70 18.74 -2.15 -15.02
C VAL A 70 17.87 -2.15 -13.76
N ALA A 71 18.37 -2.72 -12.67
CA ALA A 71 17.69 -2.68 -11.38
C ALA A 71 17.58 -1.24 -10.83
N ALA A 72 18.65 -0.46 -10.93
CA ALA A 72 18.65 0.96 -10.51
C ALA A 72 17.65 1.79 -11.32
N ALA A 73 17.62 1.64 -12.64
CA ALA A 73 16.63 2.33 -13.49
C ALA A 73 15.18 1.91 -13.15
N ALA A 74 14.95 0.61 -12.91
CA ALA A 74 13.65 0.12 -12.47
C ALA A 74 13.24 0.67 -11.09
N GLU A 75 14.19 0.85 -10.19
CA GLU A 75 13.95 1.42 -8.86
C GLU A 75 13.51 2.89 -8.95
N VAL A 76 14.13 3.70 -9.79
CA VAL A 76 13.71 5.11 -9.98
C VAL A 76 12.29 5.18 -10.57
N LEU A 77 11.98 4.34 -11.56
CA LEU A 77 10.60 4.19 -12.08
C LEU A 77 9.62 3.84 -10.96
N TRP A 78 9.99 2.88 -10.12
CA TRP A 78 9.16 2.44 -9.00
C TRP A 78 8.96 3.56 -7.96
N GLN A 79 10.01 4.29 -7.61
CA GLN A 79 9.93 5.44 -6.70
C GLN A 79 8.99 6.51 -7.27
N ALA A 80 9.24 6.97 -8.49
CA ALA A 80 8.42 7.99 -9.16
C ALA A 80 6.94 7.57 -9.24
N SER A 81 6.64 6.27 -9.33
CA SER A 81 5.27 5.75 -9.42
C SER A 81 4.50 5.75 -8.10
N GLY A 82 5.08 6.28 -7.02
CA GLY A 82 4.52 6.11 -5.68
C GLY A 82 4.62 4.67 -5.21
N ARG A 83 5.61 3.93 -5.72
CA ARG A 83 5.98 2.57 -5.30
C ARG A 83 4.90 1.51 -5.55
N ILE A 84 4.12 1.65 -6.63
CA ILE A 84 3.09 0.66 -7.00
C ILE A 84 3.70 -0.71 -7.37
N GLY A 85 2.89 -1.77 -7.28
CA GLY A 85 3.32 -3.12 -7.64
C GLY A 85 3.66 -3.28 -9.12
N ALA A 86 4.62 -4.16 -9.43
CA ALA A 86 5.13 -4.41 -10.78
C ALA A 86 4.04 -4.74 -11.82
N HIS A 87 2.93 -5.36 -11.42
CA HIS A 87 1.81 -5.64 -12.33
C HIS A 87 1.21 -4.36 -12.92
N ARG A 88 0.99 -3.34 -12.09
CA ARG A 88 0.44 -2.04 -12.49
C ARG A 88 1.48 -1.14 -13.12
N LEU A 89 2.74 -1.24 -12.69
CA LEU A 89 3.84 -0.45 -13.24
C LEU A 89 4.23 -0.89 -14.66
N HIS A 90 4.30 -2.21 -14.90
CA HIS A 90 4.84 -2.76 -16.15
C HIS A 90 4.23 -2.18 -17.43
N PRO A 91 2.89 -2.04 -17.59
CA PRO A 91 2.29 -1.48 -18.81
C PRO A 91 2.70 -0.03 -19.11
N PHE A 92 3.27 0.67 -18.12
CA PHE A 92 3.64 2.09 -18.15
C PHE A 92 5.13 2.33 -18.24
N VAL A 93 5.95 1.29 -18.07
CA VAL A 93 7.40 1.41 -18.08
C VAL A 93 7.92 2.19 -19.29
N PRO A 94 7.45 1.97 -20.53
CA PRO A 94 7.96 2.73 -21.68
C PRO A 94 7.71 4.24 -21.55
N GLU A 95 6.46 4.65 -21.36
CA GLU A 95 6.05 6.07 -21.25
C GLU A 95 6.76 6.76 -20.08
N TRP A 96 6.86 6.06 -18.95
CA TRP A 96 7.49 6.58 -17.76
C TRP A 96 8.99 6.76 -17.91
N LEU A 97 9.62 5.82 -18.60
CA LEU A 97 11.04 5.89 -18.87
C LEU A 97 11.34 7.08 -19.78
N ASP A 98 10.53 7.29 -20.82
CA ASP A 98 10.63 8.46 -21.68
C ASP A 98 10.48 9.76 -20.88
N ARG A 99 9.50 9.81 -19.97
CA ARG A 99 9.29 11.00 -19.15
C ARG A 99 10.44 11.29 -18.20
N LEU A 100 10.94 10.28 -17.49
CA LEU A 100 12.06 10.45 -16.55
C LEU A 100 13.37 10.82 -17.27
N LEU A 101 13.59 10.29 -18.48
CA LEU A 101 14.71 10.70 -19.33
C LEU A 101 14.56 12.16 -19.76
N GLN A 102 13.37 12.58 -20.18
CA GLN A 102 13.09 13.98 -20.57
C GLN A 102 13.25 14.95 -19.40
N CYS A 103 12.87 14.55 -18.19
CA CYS A 103 13.06 15.36 -16.97
C CYS A 103 14.51 15.36 -16.46
N GLY A 104 15.41 14.56 -17.04
CA GLY A 104 16.80 14.43 -16.56
C GLY A 104 16.95 13.66 -15.24
N GLU A 105 15.92 12.93 -14.80
CA GLU A 105 15.93 12.14 -13.56
C GLU A 105 16.61 10.78 -13.74
N LEU A 106 16.83 10.35 -14.99
CA LEU A 106 17.51 9.12 -15.35
C LEU A 106 18.52 9.37 -16.48
N THR A 107 19.74 8.88 -16.28
CA THR A 107 20.76 8.81 -17.34
C THR A 107 21.16 7.34 -17.50
N ILE A 108 20.78 6.74 -18.63
CA ILE A 108 20.99 5.30 -18.90
C ILE A 108 21.49 5.08 -20.32
N THR A 109 22.26 4.00 -20.52
CA THR A 109 22.73 3.62 -21.85
C THR A 109 21.59 3.06 -22.71
N PRO A 110 21.70 3.10 -24.06
CA PRO A 110 20.70 2.52 -24.95
C PRO A 110 20.42 1.04 -24.67
N ALA A 111 21.43 0.28 -24.26
CA ALA A 111 21.29 -1.11 -23.85
C ALA A 111 20.44 -1.28 -22.59
N VAL A 112 20.65 -0.44 -21.56
CA VAL A 112 19.84 -0.45 -20.33
C VAL A 112 18.41 -0.03 -20.62
N ASN A 113 18.20 1.03 -21.42
CA ASN A 113 16.87 1.48 -21.85
C ASN A 113 16.08 0.33 -22.51
N THR A 114 16.71 -0.37 -23.45
CA THR A 114 16.12 -1.52 -24.14
C THR A 114 15.75 -2.64 -23.15
N LEU A 115 16.66 -2.98 -22.24
CA LEU A 115 16.41 -4.05 -21.26
C LEU A 115 15.30 -3.69 -20.28
N VAL A 116 15.22 -2.45 -19.79
CA VAL A 116 14.14 -2.01 -18.89
C VAL A 116 12.78 -2.15 -19.57
N ARG A 117 12.65 -1.74 -20.85
CA ARG A 117 11.40 -1.85 -21.62
C ARG A 117 10.99 -3.30 -21.91
N GLN A 118 11.96 -4.19 -22.09
CA GLN A 118 11.72 -5.61 -22.34
C GLN A 118 11.46 -6.43 -21.08
N ALA A 119 11.68 -5.86 -19.89
CA ALA A 119 11.53 -6.57 -18.63
C ALA A 119 10.06 -6.98 -18.40
N SER A 120 9.77 -8.28 -18.47
CA SER A 120 8.44 -8.81 -18.18
C SER A 120 7.98 -8.54 -16.74
N ARG A 121 6.66 -8.60 -16.47
CA ARG A 121 6.09 -8.39 -15.12
C ARG A 121 6.83 -9.13 -13.99
N PRO A 122 7.14 -10.45 -14.10
CA PRO A 122 7.88 -11.16 -13.05
C PRO A 122 9.35 -10.73 -12.96
N THR A 123 9.96 -10.33 -14.08
CA THR A 123 11.33 -9.81 -14.11
C THR A 123 11.42 -8.47 -13.40
N LEU A 124 10.50 -7.55 -13.69
CA LEU A 124 10.38 -6.27 -13.01
C LEU A 124 10.16 -6.46 -11.51
N ALA A 125 9.26 -7.37 -11.12
CA ALA A 125 9.01 -7.68 -9.70
C ALA A 125 10.28 -8.16 -8.96
N ARG A 126 11.11 -8.98 -9.62
CA ARG A 126 12.38 -9.50 -9.07
C ARG A 126 13.46 -8.43 -9.01
N LEU A 127 13.55 -7.55 -10.01
CA LEU A 127 14.47 -6.40 -10.00
C LEU A 127 14.17 -5.44 -8.84
N LEU A 128 12.88 -5.22 -8.55
CA LEU A 128 12.43 -4.38 -7.45
C LEU A 128 12.51 -5.06 -6.08
N GLY A 129 12.80 -6.36 -6.01
CA GLY A 129 12.84 -7.12 -4.76
C GLY A 129 13.74 -6.50 -3.68
N PRO A 130 15.01 -6.18 -3.99
CA PRO A 130 15.92 -5.54 -3.03
C PRO A 130 15.43 -4.17 -2.54
N ALA A 131 15.03 -3.28 -3.45
CA ALA A 131 14.53 -1.94 -3.11
C ALA A 131 13.25 -1.99 -2.25
N ARG A 132 12.37 -2.97 -2.49
CA ARG A 132 11.17 -3.20 -1.69
C ARG A 132 11.48 -3.73 -0.28
N ALA A 133 12.60 -4.42 -0.10
CA ALA A 133 13.00 -4.98 1.18
C ALA A 133 13.61 -3.93 2.11
N THR A 134 14.31 -2.93 1.56
CA THR A 134 14.86 -1.80 2.33
C THR A 134 13.82 -0.75 2.65
N TYR A 135 12.74 -0.65 1.87
CA TYR A 135 11.69 0.32 2.10
C TYR A 135 10.86 0.00 3.36
N PRO A 136 10.79 0.91 4.35
CA PRO A 136 10.06 0.67 5.57
C PRO A 136 8.57 0.47 5.29
N ARG A 137 8.01 -0.63 5.80
CA ARG A 137 6.55 -0.81 5.80
C ARG A 137 5.94 0.21 6.76
N ARG A 138 5.30 1.24 6.22
CA ARG A 138 4.52 2.19 7.03
C ARG A 138 3.38 1.44 7.71
N GLY A 139 3.49 1.26 9.03
CA GLY A 139 2.45 0.78 9.96
C GLY A 139 1.90 -0.63 9.70
N ALA A 140 2.08 -1.55 10.65
CA ALA A 140 1.21 -2.72 10.72
C ALA A 140 -0.21 -2.22 11.01
N THR A 141 -1.09 -2.28 10.00
CA THR A 141 -2.51 -1.96 10.19
C THR A 141 -3.13 -3.08 11.01
N THR A 142 -3.52 -2.82 12.26
CA THR A 142 -4.23 -3.80 13.10
C THR A 142 -5.66 -4.05 12.63
N THR A 143 -6.19 -3.16 11.79
CA THR A 143 -7.40 -3.39 11.00
C THR A 143 -7.03 -4.10 9.70
N HIS A 144 -7.04 -5.44 9.76
CA HIS A 144 -7.23 -6.22 8.54
C HIS A 144 -8.53 -5.76 7.87
N PRO A 145 -8.53 -5.31 6.61
CA PRO A 145 -9.77 -5.18 5.87
C PRO A 145 -10.42 -6.57 5.89
N SER A 146 -11.61 -6.67 6.48
CA SER A 146 -12.29 -7.93 6.77
C SER A 146 -12.31 -8.86 5.55
N THR A 147 -11.41 -9.84 5.54
CA THR A 147 -11.17 -10.73 4.39
C THR A 147 -12.28 -11.78 4.20
N TRP A 148 -13.12 -11.99 5.22
CA TRP A 148 -13.98 -13.18 5.28
C TRP A 148 -15.43 -13.00 4.81
N LEU A 149 -15.94 -11.77 4.63
CA LEU A 149 -17.35 -11.56 4.22
C LEU A 149 -17.56 -11.01 2.80
N LYS A 150 -16.52 -10.54 2.10
CA LYS A 150 -16.64 -10.00 0.72
C LYS A 150 -16.84 -11.07 -0.38
N PRO A 151 -16.38 -12.34 -0.26
CA PRO A 151 -16.52 -13.33 -1.35
C PRO A 151 -17.92 -13.97 -1.51
N GLN A 152 -18.80 -13.89 -0.52
CA GLN A 152 -20.09 -14.61 -0.54
C GLN A 152 -21.26 -13.82 -1.14
N ILE A 153 -21.07 -12.53 -1.43
CA ILE A 153 -22.15 -11.66 -1.91
C ILE A 153 -22.08 -11.55 -3.44
N PRO A 154 -23.14 -11.92 -4.18
CA PRO A 154 -23.23 -11.65 -5.61
C PRO A 154 -23.07 -10.14 -5.86
N ILE A 155 -22.07 -9.77 -6.67
CA ILE A 155 -21.99 -8.40 -7.23
C ILE A 155 -22.81 -8.48 -8.50
N ARG A 156 -23.98 -7.84 -8.50
CA ARG A 156 -24.73 -7.63 -9.74
C ARG A 156 -24.29 -6.29 -10.34
N THR A 157 -24.06 -6.38 -11.62
CA THR A 157 -23.51 -5.42 -12.57
C THR A 157 -24.40 -4.19 -12.74
N PHE A 158 -23.74 -3.03 -12.81
CA PHE A 158 -24.20 -1.77 -13.38
C PHE A 158 -25.19 -1.98 -14.54
N MET A 159 -26.48 -1.70 -14.32
CA MET A 159 -27.51 -1.17 -15.24
C MET A 159 -28.66 -0.72 -14.29
N ASP A 160 -29.15 0.52 -14.29
CA ASP A 160 -29.84 1.22 -15.39
C ASP A 160 -29.55 2.73 -15.40
N TRP A 161 -28.29 3.08 -15.59
CA TRP A 161 -27.96 4.42 -16.07
C TRP A 161 -26.86 4.28 -17.12
N ASP A 162 -26.93 5.13 -18.13
CA ASP A 162 -25.86 5.41 -19.08
C ASP A 162 -24.69 6.15 -18.38
N ASP A 163 -24.27 5.61 -17.22
CA ASP A 163 -23.28 6.13 -16.26
C ASP A 163 -21.83 5.93 -16.73
N ALA A 164 -21.65 5.50 -17.97
CA ALA A 164 -20.32 5.37 -18.58
C ALA A 164 -19.73 6.71 -19.01
N ARG A 165 -20.47 7.83 -18.87
CA ARG A 165 -19.98 9.16 -19.22
C ARG A 165 -19.17 9.82 -18.09
N PRO A 166 -18.05 10.48 -18.39
CA PRO A 166 -17.36 11.32 -17.41
C PRO A 166 -18.26 12.44 -16.85
N GLY A 167 -18.03 12.82 -15.61
CA GLY A 167 -18.77 13.84 -14.87
C GLY A 167 -19.71 13.29 -13.78
N PHE A 168 -19.83 11.96 -13.65
CA PHE A 168 -20.52 11.32 -12.52
C PHE A 168 -19.52 10.89 -11.46
N CYS A 169 -19.60 11.51 -10.27
CA CYS A 169 -18.68 11.25 -9.17
C CYS A 169 -19.34 10.51 -8.01
N GLN A 170 -18.66 9.48 -7.51
CA GLN A 170 -18.93 8.95 -6.17
C GLN A 170 -18.16 9.75 -5.13
N VAL A 171 -18.81 10.10 -4.02
CA VAL A 171 -18.20 10.83 -2.91
C VAL A 171 -18.35 10.14 -1.56
N ASP A 172 -17.33 10.31 -0.72
CA ASP A 172 -17.32 9.82 0.65
C ASP A 172 -16.41 10.71 1.54
N LEU A 173 -16.64 10.68 2.85
CA LEU A 173 -15.80 11.35 3.83
C LEU A 173 -14.88 10.37 4.57
N VAL A 174 -13.59 10.66 4.58
CA VAL A 174 -12.62 9.97 5.43
C VAL A 174 -12.30 10.84 6.64
N ALA A 175 -12.64 10.34 7.83
CA ALA A 175 -12.29 11.00 9.10
C ALA A 175 -10.83 10.71 9.50
N HIS A 176 -10.11 11.78 9.86
CA HIS A 176 -8.75 11.74 10.43
C HIS A 176 -8.81 11.84 11.95
N CYS A 177 -9.32 10.79 12.58
CA CYS A 177 -9.73 10.80 13.99
C CYS A 177 -8.84 9.97 14.92
N GLY A 178 -7.77 9.33 14.43
CA GLY A 178 -7.01 8.37 15.23
C GLY A 178 -7.86 7.13 15.55
N GLY A 179 -7.65 6.56 16.73
CA GLY A 179 -8.46 5.44 17.21
C GLY A 179 -9.92 5.79 17.54
N SER A 180 -10.29 7.07 17.73
CA SER A 180 -11.62 7.43 18.24
C SER A 180 -12.32 8.50 17.39
N THR A 181 -13.58 8.26 17.05
CA THR A 181 -14.46 9.23 16.36
C THR A 181 -15.00 10.32 17.30
N LYS A 182 -14.76 10.23 18.61
CA LYS A 182 -15.23 11.23 19.59
C LYS A 182 -14.53 12.57 19.39
N GLY A 183 -15.30 13.66 19.39
CA GLY A 183 -14.77 15.03 19.29
C GLY A 183 -14.41 15.46 17.87
N PHE A 184 -13.86 16.68 17.75
CA PHE A 184 -13.51 17.27 16.47
C PHE A 184 -12.35 16.52 15.78
N SER A 185 -12.42 16.41 14.45
CA SER A 185 -11.33 15.95 13.59
C SER A 185 -11.48 16.52 12.18
N LEU A 186 -10.36 16.66 11.48
CA LEU A 186 -10.36 16.95 10.05
C LEU A 186 -10.96 15.80 9.27
N HIS A 187 -11.58 16.12 8.14
CA HIS A 187 -12.15 15.13 7.23
C HIS A 187 -11.59 15.36 5.84
N THR A 188 -11.63 14.33 5.01
CA THR A 188 -11.31 14.42 3.58
C THR A 188 -12.53 14.02 2.79
N LEU A 189 -13.01 14.93 1.96
CA LEU A 189 -13.93 14.59 0.89
C LEU A 189 -13.11 13.99 -0.25
N CYS A 190 -13.37 12.72 -0.52
CA CYS A 190 -12.84 12.01 -1.68
C CYS A 190 -13.94 11.96 -2.74
N ALA A 191 -13.65 12.45 -3.94
CA ALA A 191 -14.54 12.38 -5.08
C ALA A 191 -13.87 11.60 -6.21
N VAL A 192 -14.59 10.63 -6.77
CA VAL A 192 -14.07 9.76 -7.80
C VAL A 192 -15.03 9.71 -8.98
N ASP A 193 -14.58 10.17 -10.14
CA ASP A 193 -15.31 10.03 -11.39
C ASP A 193 -15.40 8.54 -11.79
N VAL A 194 -16.61 8.04 -12.02
CA VAL A 194 -16.87 6.61 -12.24
C VAL A 194 -16.29 6.14 -13.58
N ALA A 195 -16.39 6.95 -14.63
CA ALA A 195 -15.95 6.59 -15.98
C ALA A 195 -14.42 6.57 -16.10
N THR A 196 -13.77 7.64 -15.64
CA THR A 196 -12.34 7.90 -15.83
C THR A 196 -11.49 7.50 -14.62
N SER A 197 -12.12 7.24 -13.46
CA SER A 197 -11.43 7.05 -12.18
C SER A 197 -10.60 8.26 -11.73
N TRP A 198 -10.91 9.45 -12.24
CA TRP A 198 -10.32 10.72 -11.80
C TRP A 198 -10.65 10.96 -10.34
N VAL A 199 -9.63 11.29 -9.54
CA VAL A 199 -9.76 11.47 -8.09
C VAL A 199 -9.49 12.93 -7.72
N GLU A 200 -10.44 13.53 -7.03
CA GLU A 200 -10.26 14.81 -6.35
C GLU A 200 -10.34 14.60 -4.84
N LEU A 201 -9.42 15.25 -4.11
CA LEU A 201 -9.35 15.20 -2.66
C LEU A 201 -9.48 16.61 -2.11
N GLN A 202 -10.35 16.79 -1.12
CA GLN A 202 -10.58 18.08 -0.49
C GLN A 202 -10.50 17.94 1.03
N ALA A 203 -9.57 18.68 1.64
CA ALA A 203 -9.44 18.76 3.08
C ALA A 203 -10.58 19.61 3.67
N LEU A 204 -11.22 19.13 4.74
CA LEU A 204 -12.38 19.75 5.37
C LEU A 204 -12.17 19.96 6.88
N TRP A 205 -12.68 21.09 7.37
CA TRP A 205 -12.74 21.42 8.80
C TRP A 205 -13.92 20.71 9.49
N GLY A 206 -13.88 19.37 9.56
CA GLY A 206 -14.97 18.55 10.05
C GLY A 206 -16.09 18.33 9.02
N LYS A 207 -17.10 17.54 9.40
CA LYS A 207 -18.19 17.05 8.51
C LYS A 207 -19.49 17.87 8.53
N GLY A 208 -19.42 19.16 8.87
CA GLY A 208 -20.60 20.02 8.88
C GLY A 208 -21.15 20.26 7.47
N HIS A 209 -22.47 20.31 7.31
CA HIS A 209 -23.16 20.34 6.01
C HIS A 209 -22.64 21.43 5.05
N TYR A 210 -22.51 22.68 5.53
CA TYR A 210 -21.97 23.79 4.73
C TYR A 210 -20.54 23.57 4.28
N ARG A 211 -19.71 22.92 5.12
CA ARG A 211 -18.31 22.63 4.79
C ARG A 211 -18.21 21.52 3.75
N VAL A 212 -19.09 20.52 3.82
CA VAL A 212 -19.18 19.46 2.82
C VAL A 212 -19.63 20.03 1.48
N ALA A 213 -20.68 20.86 1.45
CA ALA A 213 -21.15 21.51 0.23
C ALA A 213 -20.09 22.41 -0.41
N ALA A 214 -19.40 23.24 0.39
CA ALA A 214 -18.26 24.03 -0.09
C ALA A 214 -17.11 23.14 -0.60
N GLY A 215 -16.90 21.98 0.02
CA GLY A 215 -15.94 20.99 -0.45
C GLY A 215 -16.30 20.40 -1.82
N VAL A 216 -17.58 20.07 -2.03
CA VAL A 216 -18.09 19.58 -3.32
C VAL A 216 -17.95 20.65 -4.40
N GLN A 217 -18.22 21.92 -4.07
CA GLN A 217 -17.98 23.04 -4.99
C GLN A 217 -16.50 23.12 -5.38
N ALA A 218 -15.59 23.11 -4.41
CA ALA A 218 -14.15 23.16 -4.67
C ALA A 218 -13.67 21.97 -5.53
N VAL A 219 -14.26 20.78 -5.35
CA VAL A 219 -14.02 19.62 -6.22
C VAL A 219 -14.51 19.90 -7.64
N ARG A 220 -15.76 20.37 -7.80
CA ARG A 220 -16.37 20.67 -9.10
C ARG A 220 -15.54 21.64 -9.93
N GLU A 221 -15.01 22.68 -9.31
CA GLU A 221 -14.16 23.69 -9.98
C GLU A 221 -12.84 23.12 -10.51
N ARG A 222 -12.36 22.00 -9.94
CA ARG A 222 -11.09 21.35 -10.33
C ARG A 222 -11.25 20.18 -11.30
N LEU A 223 -12.46 19.67 -11.47
CA LEU A 223 -12.69 18.53 -12.36
C LEU A 223 -12.36 18.90 -13.81
N PRO A 224 -11.79 17.98 -14.60
CA PRO A 224 -11.50 18.21 -16.01
C PRO A 224 -12.76 18.26 -16.89
N VAL A 225 -13.89 17.78 -16.35
CA VAL A 225 -15.20 17.72 -17.01
C VAL A 225 -16.27 18.29 -16.07
N PRO A 226 -17.40 18.80 -16.58
CA PRO A 226 -18.50 19.25 -15.73
C PRO A 226 -18.99 18.14 -14.81
N LEU A 227 -19.20 18.47 -13.53
CA LEU A 227 -19.88 17.59 -12.59
C LEU A 227 -21.37 17.54 -12.97
N VAL A 228 -21.83 16.43 -13.51
CA VAL A 228 -23.23 16.23 -13.93
C VAL A 228 -24.01 15.36 -12.96
N GLY A 229 -23.32 14.56 -12.14
CA GLY A 229 -23.96 13.81 -11.09
C GLY A 229 -23.05 13.48 -9.92
N LEU A 230 -23.68 13.34 -8.76
CA LEU A 230 -23.03 13.13 -7.48
C LEU A 230 -23.74 11.99 -6.76
N ASP A 231 -23.00 10.94 -6.42
CA ASP A 231 -23.50 9.79 -5.69
C ASP A 231 -22.80 9.69 -4.34
N SER A 232 -23.57 9.78 -3.25
CA SER A 232 -23.04 9.67 -1.88
C SER A 232 -23.60 8.44 -1.16
N ASP A 233 -22.97 8.10 -0.04
CA ASP A 233 -23.59 7.20 0.91
C ASP A 233 -24.79 7.87 1.64
N ASN A 234 -25.38 7.16 2.59
CA ASN A 234 -26.51 7.65 3.39
C ASN A 234 -26.08 8.44 4.65
N GLY A 235 -24.83 8.91 4.72
CA GLY A 235 -24.32 9.71 5.84
C GLY A 235 -25.07 11.04 5.97
N SER A 236 -25.34 11.48 7.20
CA SER A 236 -26.05 12.74 7.45
C SER A 236 -25.27 13.96 6.97
N GLU A 237 -23.94 13.86 6.87
CA GLU A 237 -23.06 14.84 6.24
C GLU A 237 -23.42 15.17 4.78
N PHE A 238 -24.02 14.23 4.05
CA PHE A 238 -24.44 14.38 2.66
C PHE A 238 -25.96 14.51 2.54
N ILE A 239 -26.71 13.77 3.34
CA ILE A 239 -28.19 13.79 3.33
C ILE A 239 -28.70 14.99 4.13
N ASN A 240 -28.63 16.17 3.51
CA ASN A 240 -29.11 17.42 4.09
C ASN A 240 -29.59 18.42 3.02
N ARG A 241 -30.39 19.41 3.43
CA ARG A 241 -30.95 20.44 2.54
C ARG A 241 -29.90 21.29 1.83
N VAL A 242 -28.77 21.56 2.49
CA VAL A 242 -27.72 22.42 1.93
C VAL A 242 -27.13 21.81 0.67
N LEU A 243 -26.69 20.55 0.75
CA LEU A 243 -26.12 19.84 -0.39
C LEU A 243 -27.18 19.56 -1.47
N TYR A 244 -28.39 19.17 -1.08
CA TYR A 244 -29.49 18.94 -2.01
C TYR A 244 -29.81 20.18 -2.86
N TYR A 245 -30.01 21.35 -2.22
CA TYR A 245 -30.32 22.58 -2.96
C TYR A 245 -29.15 23.09 -3.79
N TYR A 246 -27.90 22.90 -3.32
CA TYR A 246 -26.72 23.15 -4.14
C TYR A 246 -26.77 22.32 -5.43
N CYS A 247 -26.94 20.99 -5.31
CA CYS A 247 -27.01 20.12 -6.49
C CYS A 247 -28.17 20.49 -7.41
N TRP A 248 -29.36 20.75 -6.86
CA TRP A 248 -30.53 21.17 -7.63
C TRP A 248 -30.27 22.47 -8.41
N ARG A 249 -29.74 23.50 -7.75
CA ARG A 249 -29.45 24.80 -8.37
C ARG A 249 -28.39 24.71 -9.47
N GLU A 250 -27.38 23.88 -9.26
CA GLU A 250 -26.27 23.70 -10.20
C GLU A 250 -26.58 22.66 -11.30
N GLY A 251 -27.79 22.09 -11.33
CA GLY A 251 -28.20 21.09 -12.32
C GLY A 251 -27.49 19.73 -12.18
N ILE A 252 -27.01 19.40 -10.98
CA ILE A 252 -26.28 18.16 -10.67
C ILE A 252 -27.28 17.10 -10.20
N THR A 253 -27.32 15.96 -10.88
CA THR A 253 -28.11 14.82 -10.43
C THR A 253 -27.54 14.25 -9.12
N PHE A 254 -28.26 14.42 -8.01
CA PHE A 254 -27.82 13.90 -6.71
C PHE A 254 -28.51 12.57 -6.38
N THR A 255 -27.73 11.51 -6.25
CA THR A 255 -28.18 10.16 -5.88
C THR A 255 -27.58 9.71 -4.56
N ARG A 256 -28.22 8.70 -3.96
CA ARG A 256 -27.73 8.06 -2.73
C ARG A 256 -27.76 6.54 -2.88
N GLY A 257 -26.80 5.87 -2.23
CA GLY A 257 -26.77 4.42 -2.16
C GLY A 257 -28.06 3.82 -1.58
N ARG A 258 -28.49 2.65 -2.08
CA ARG A 258 -29.71 1.97 -1.61
C ARG A 258 -29.50 1.45 -0.18
N ALA A 259 -30.56 1.51 0.64
CA ALA A 259 -30.53 0.93 1.98
C ALA A 259 -30.10 -0.55 1.92
N TRP A 260 -29.13 -0.93 2.76
CA TRP A 260 -28.56 -2.28 2.87
C TRP A 260 -27.74 -2.80 1.68
N LYS A 261 -27.34 -1.95 0.72
CA LYS A 261 -26.42 -2.31 -0.37
C LYS A 261 -25.07 -1.58 -0.26
N LYS A 262 -24.13 -2.19 0.45
CA LYS A 262 -22.76 -1.66 0.64
C LYS A 262 -21.91 -1.52 -0.64
N ASN A 263 -22.37 -2.01 -1.78
CA ASN A 263 -21.59 -2.01 -3.03
C ASN A 263 -21.80 -0.75 -3.89
N ASP A 264 -22.77 0.11 -3.55
CA ASP A 264 -23.10 1.26 -4.39
C ASP A 264 -21.94 2.29 -4.41
N SER A 265 -21.20 2.44 -3.29
CA SER A 265 -20.05 3.37 -3.17
C SER A 265 -18.67 2.67 -3.27
N ALA A 266 -18.60 1.50 -3.92
CA ALA A 266 -17.40 0.65 -3.89
C ALA A 266 -16.14 1.32 -4.50
N LEU A 267 -16.30 2.18 -5.50
CA LEU A 267 -15.17 2.83 -6.16
C LEU A 267 -14.53 3.87 -5.24
N VAL A 268 -15.34 4.70 -4.57
CA VAL A 268 -14.84 5.68 -3.61
C VAL A 268 -14.28 5.01 -2.35
N GLU A 269 -14.90 3.93 -1.83
CA GLU A 269 -14.34 3.13 -0.72
C GLU A 269 -12.94 2.59 -1.08
N GLN A 270 -12.79 2.05 -2.29
CA GLN A 270 -11.50 1.57 -2.79
C GLN A 270 -10.46 2.70 -2.83
N LYS A 271 -10.82 3.89 -3.32
CA LYS A 271 -9.91 5.03 -3.41
C LYS A 271 -9.59 5.63 -2.05
N ASN A 272 -10.51 5.61 -1.09
CA ASN A 272 -10.24 5.97 0.29
C ASN A 272 -9.14 5.11 0.90
N GLY A 273 -9.20 3.79 0.69
CA GLY A 273 -8.12 2.89 1.10
C GLY A 273 -6.82 3.11 0.32
N ALA A 274 -6.90 3.13 -1.01
CA ALA A 274 -5.73 3.12 -1.90
C ALA A 274 -4.98 4.46 -1.97
N VAL A 275 -5.67 5.58 -1.72
CA VAL A 275 -5.09 6.94 -1.82
C VAL A 275 -5.06 7.60 -0.45
N VAL A 276 -6.21 7.86 0.17
CA VAL A 276 -6.27 8.67 1.40
C VAL A 276 -5.57 7.97 2.56
N ARG A 277 -5.98 6.75 2.89
CA ARG A 277 -5.41 5.96 4.00
C ARG A 277 -3.97 5.54 3.73
N HIS A 278 -3.63 5.26 2.47
CA HIS A 278 -2.26 4.92 2.10
C HIS A 278 -1.28 6.10 2.27
N LEU A 279 -1.70 7.31 1.89
CA LEU A 279 -0.87 8.50 1.98
C LEU A 279 -0.84 9.07 3.40
N VAL A 280 -2.01 9.32 3.97
CA VAL A 280 -2.15 10.11 5.21
C VAL A 280 -2.20 9.23 6.45
N GLY A 281 -2.66 7.98 6.33
CA GLY A 281 -2.78 7.05 7.45
C GLY A 281 -4.10 7.17 8.21
N TYR A 282 -4.04 6.91 9.51
CA TYR A 282 -5.21 6.91 10.41
C TYR A 282 -5.08 7.95 11.53
N ASP A 283 -4.02 8.75 11.53
CA ASP A 283 -3.73 9.71 12.60
C ASP A 283 -4.83 10.74 12.81
N ARG A 284 -4.84 11.32 14.00
CA ARG A 284 -5.81 12.36 14.36
C ARG A 284 -5.28 13.73 13.97
N PHE A 285 -6.04 14.50 13.20
CA PHE A 285 -5.73 15.90 12.92
C PHE A 285 -6.87 16.81 13.38
N THR A 286 -6.54 17.89 14.09
CA THR A 286 -7.53 18.78 14.71
C THR A 286 -7.20 20.27 14.60
N SER A 287 -6.06 20.64 14.01
CA SER A 287 -5.54 22.01 14.03
C SER A 287 -5.61 22.70 12.65
N LYS A 288 -5.69 24.04 12.63
CA LYS A 288 -5.68 24.82 11.39
C LYS A 288 -4.39 24.64 10.57
N PRO A 289 -3.19 24.58 11.20
CA PRO A 289 -1.97 24.20 10.49
C PRO A 289 -2.07 22.83 9.82
N ALA A 290 -2.65 21.82 10.50
CA ALA A 290 -2.85 20.50 9.90
C ALA A 290 -3.82 20.54 8.72
N LEU A 291 -4.87 21.38 8.75
CA LEU A 291 -5.78 21.57 7.62
C LEU A 291 -5.06 22.13 6.40
N ALA A 292 -4.26 23.20 6.59
CA ALA A 292 -3.51 23.81 5.50
C ALA A 292 -2.48 22.82 4.92
N GLN A 293 -1.79 22.08 5.79
CA GLN A 293 -0.81 21.08 5.35
C GLN A 293 -1.47 19.89 4.63
N LEU A 294 -2.64 19.44 5.10
CA LEU A 294 -3.43 18.40 4.44
C LEU A 294 -3.90 18.85 3.04
N ALA A 295 -4.31 20.12 2.91
CA ALA A 295 -4.63 20.70 1.61
C ALA A 295 -3.40 20.72 0.66
N ARG A 296 -2.21 21.04 1.18
CA ARG A 296 -0.96 20.97 0.40
C ARG A 296 -0.64 19.54 -0.05
N VAL A 297 -0.78 18.56 0.84
CA VAL A 297 -0.63 17.14 0.49
C VAL A 297 -1.58 16.77 -0.65
N TYR A 298 -2.86 17.19 -0.58
CA TYR A 298 -3.83 16.87 -1.62
C TYR A 298 -3.64 17.60 -2.93
N ALA A 299 -3.10 18.83 -2.92
CA ALA A 299 -2.70 19.53 -4.14
C ALA A 299 -1.63 18.75 -4.93
N LEU A 300 -0.68 18.12 -4.24
CA LEU A 300 0.35 17.27 -4.86
C LEU A 300 -0.21 15.89 -5.22
N ALA A 301 -0.94 15.26 -4.29
CA ALA A 301 -1.47 13.91 -4.47
C ALA A 301 -2.44 13.81 -5.65
N ARG A 302 -3.31 14.81 -5.88
CA ARG A 302 -4.23 14.79 -7.03
C ARG A 302 -3.49 14.78 -8.38
N LEU A 303 -2.37 15.51 -8.48
CA LEU A 303 -1.55 15.53 -9.69
C LEU A 303 -0.88 14.16 -9.88
N HIS A 304 -0.31 13.61 -8.79
CA HIS A 304 0.35 12.32 -8.85
C HIS A 304 -0.62 11.19 -9.22
N VAL A 305 -1.76 11.11 -8.53
CA VAL A 305 -2.75 10.05 -8.74
C VAL A 305 -3.36 10.11 -10.14
N ASN A 306 -3.73 11.30 -10.63
CA ASN A 306 -4.46 11.40 -11.88
C ASN A 306 -3.56 11.29 -13.12
N PHE A 307 -2.33 11.80 -13.06
CA PHE A 307 -1.42 11.80 -14.21
C PHE A 307 -0.44 10.63 -14.20
N PHE A 308 -0.15 10.07 -13.03
CA PHE A 308 0.96 9.14 -12.84
C PHE A 308 0.59 7.82 -12.12
N GLN A 309 -0.64 7.65 -11.63
CA GLN A 309 -1.04 6.35 -11.06
C GLN A 309 -2.00 5.60 -11.98
N PRO A 310 -1.53 4.52 -12.64
CA PRO A 310 -2.37 3.74 -13.50
C PRO A 310 -3.35 2.87 -12.72
N VAL A 311 -4.58 2.79 -13.24
CA VAL A 311 -5.68 2.02 -12.67
C VAL A 311 -6.23 1.03 -13.68
N GLU A 312 -6.59 -0.14 -13.20
CA GLU A 312 -7.29 -1.19 -13.94
C GLU A 312 -8.77 -1.16 -13.52
N LYS A 313 -9.67 -1.12 -14.49
CA LYS A 313 -11.12 -1.23 -14.27
C LYS A 313 -11.56 -2.65 -14.53
N LEU A 314 -12.48 -3.14 -13.70
CA LEU A 314 -13.10 -4.45 -13.87
C LEU A 314 -14.02 -4.40 -15.09
N VAL A 315 -13.73 -5.23 -16.11
CA VAL A 315 -14.51 -5.32 -17.35
C VAL A 315 -15.59 -6.37 -17.19
N THR A 316 -15.22 -7.59 -16.76
CA THR A 316 -16.18 -8.66 -16.51
C THR A 316 -15.88 -9.39 -15.21
N LYS A 317 -16.96 -9.87 -14.59
CA LYS A 317 -16.91 -10.75 -13.41
C LYS A 317 -17.84 -11.91 -13.67
N HIS A 318 -17.29 -13.11 -13.78
CA HIS A 318 -18.10 -14.33 -13.90
C HIS A 318 -17.81 -15.27 -12.72
N ARG A 319 -18.85 -15.94 -12.25
CA ARG A 319 -18.77 -16.90 -11.13
C ARG A 319 -18.95 -18.29 -11.68
N VAL A 320 -17.99 -19.18 -11.39
CA VAL A 320 -18.03 -20.60 -11.73
C VAL A 320 -17.97 -21.37 -10.42
N GLY A 321 -19.13 -21.83 -9.94
CA GLY A 321 -19.27 -22.43 -8.61
C GLY A 321 -18.81 -21.49 -7.48
N ALA A 322 -17.81 -21.92 -6.72
CA ALA A 322 -17.19 -21.12 -5.66
C ALA A 322 -16.13 -20.13 -6.16
N ARG A 323 -15.66 -20.25 -7.40
CA ARG A 323 -14.59 -19.39 -7.95
C ARG A 323 -15.17 -18.17 -8.65
N VAL A 324 -14.55 -17.02 -8.42
CA VAL A 324 -14.88 -15.75 -9.06
C VAL A 324 -13.73 -15.37 -9.98
N HIS A 325 -14.00 -15.32 -11.28
CA HIS A 325 -13.06 -14.88 -12.28
C HIS A 325 -13.33 -13.41 -12.59
N ARG A 326 -12.27 -12.60 -12.62
CA ARG A 326 -12.32 -11.16 -12.87
C ARG A 326 -11.40 -10.86 -14.04
N VAL A 327 -11.93 -10.17 -15.05
CA VAL A 327 -11.17 -9.67 -16.18
C VAL A 327 -11.08 -8.17 -16.04
N PHE A 328 -9.85 -7.65 -16.07
CA PHE A 328 -9.56 -6.23 -15.98
C PHE A 328 -9.10 -5.69 -17.33
N ASP A 329 -9.29 -4.40 -17.56
CA ASP A 329 -8.77 -3.74 -18.75
C ASP A 329 -7.25 -3.52 -18.66
N ARG A 330 -6.69 -2.95 -19.74
CA ARG A 330 -5.32 -2.45 -19.68
C ARG A 330 -5.30 -1.27 -18.71
N ALA A 331 -4.39 -1.35 -17.74
CA ALA A 331 -4.09 -0.27 -16.84
C ALA A 331 -3.87 1.05 -17.62
N GLN A 332 -4.54 2.13 -17.19
CA GLN A 332 -4.56 3.49 -17.77
C GLN A 332 -4.61 4.51 -16.63
N THR A 333 -3.91 5.63 -16.75
CA THR A 333 -4.06 6.73 -15.77
C THR A 333 -5.42 7.42 -15.95
N PRO A 334 -5.99 8.02 -14.89
CA PRO A 334 -7.22 8.81 -15.04
C PRO A 334 -7.13 9.90 -16.11
N TYR A 335 -5.97 10.54 -16.23
CA TYR A 335 -5.66 11.49 -17.30
C TYR A 335 -5.79 10.88 -18.70
N GLN A 336 -5.20 9.71 -18.94
CA GLN A 336 -5.34 9.01 -20.22
C GLN A 336 -6.81 8.66 -20.51
N ARG A 337 -7.55 8.22 -19.48
CA ARG A 337 -8.96 7.86 -19.63
C ARG A 337 -9.85 9.06 -19.96
N VAL A 338 -9.63 10.21 -19.33
CA VAL A 338 -10.42 11.42 -19.65
C VAL A 338 -10.09 11.94 -21.05
N CYS A 339 -8.83 11.86 -21.48
CA CYS A 339 -8.45 12.21 -22.85
C CYS A 339 -9.05 11.24 -23.88
N ALA A 340 -9.10 9.93 -23.57
CA ALA A 340 -9.69 8.91 -24.43
C ALA A 340 -11.22 8.96 -24.49
N ALA A 341 -11.87 9.57 -23.50
CA ALA A 341 -13.33 9.66 -23.44
C ALA A 341 -13.93 10.63 -24.48
N GLY A 342 -13.14 11.50 -25.09
CA GLY A 342 -13.59 12.40 -26.16
C GLY A 342 -14.54 13.54 -25.72
N VAL A 343 -14.70 13.75 -24.40
CA VAL A 343 -15.62 14.75 -23.84
C VAL A 343 -14.95 16.09 -23.50
N LEU A 344 -13.62 16.18 -23.64
CA LEU A 344 -12.87 17.39 -23.33
C LEU A 344 -12.99 18.42 -24.46
N SER A 345 -13.23 19.68 -24.10
CA SER A 345 -13.07 20.78 -25.04
C SER A 345 -11.59 20.88 -25.48
N PRO A 346 -11.30 21.36 -26.72
CA PRO A 346 -9.93 21.52 -27.18
C PRO A 346 -9.04 22.35 -26.23
N PRO A 347 -9.50 23.49 -25.66
CA PRO A 347 -8.71 24.24 -24.69
C PRO A 347 -8.40 23.45 -23.41
N LYS A 348 -9.38 22.71 -22.88
CA LYS A 348 -9.19 21.91 -21.66
C LYS A 348 -8.24 20.75 -21.89
N ARG A 349 -8.30 20.09 -23.06
CA ARG A 349 -7.34 19.05 -23.44
C ARG A 349 -5.92 19.63 -23.50
N ALA A 350 -5.74 20.76 -24.18
CA ALA A 350 -4.44 21.43 -24.25
C ALA A 350 -3.91 21.85 -22.86
N GLU A 351 -4.79 22.31 -21.96
CA GLU A 351 -4.43 22.65 -20.57
C GLU A 351 -3.90 21.42 -19.81
N LEU A 352 -4.58 20.27 -19.92
CA LEU A 352 -4.16 19.02 -19.26
C LEU A 352 -2.88 18.45 -19.89
N ASP A 353 -2.75 18.49 -21.22
CA ASP A 353 -1.55 18.07 -21.95
C ASP A 353 -0.34 18.92 -21.49
N ALA A 354 -0.50 20.25 -21.46
CA ALA A 354 0.54 21.17 -21.01
C ALA A 354 0.87 20.96 -19.53
N LEU A 355 -0.12 20.66 -18.68
CA LEU A 355 0.12 20.32 -17.28
C LEU A 355 0.92 19.02 -17.16
N TYR A 356 0.54 17.95 -17.85
CA TYR A 356 1.30 16.69 -17.87
C TYR A 356 2.77 16.91 -18.27
N HIS A 357 3.02 17.69 -19.32
CA HIS A 357 4.37 17.97 -19.80
C HIS A 357 5.22 18.86 -18.88
N ARG A 358 4.60 19.64 -17.98
CA ARG A 358 5.33 20.40 -16.95
C ARG A 358 5.66 19.57 -15.72
N LEU A 359 4.90 18.53 -15.43
CA LEU A 359 5.09 17.75 -14.21
C LEU A 359 6.33 16.84 -14.33
N ASN A 360 7.15 16.86 -13.28
CA ASN A 360 8.19 15.88 -13.06
C ASN A 360 7.66 14.85 -12.03
N PRO A 361 7.43 13.58 -12.43
CA PRO A 361 6.80 12.60 -11.55
C PRO A 361 7.66 12.24 -10.33
N LEU A 362 8.99 12.30 -10.43
CA LEU A 362 9.88 11.96 -9.31
C LEU A 362 9.99 13.12 -8.31
N GLU A 363 10.14 14.35 -8.81
CA GLU A 363 10.10 15.56 -7.98
C GLU A 363 8.75 15.68 -7.26
N LEU A 364 7.64 15.49 -7.99
CA LEU A 364 6.30 15.50 -7.41
C LEU A 364 6.13 14.47 -6.28
N GLN A 365 6.73 13.28 -6.45
CA GLN A 365 6.72 12.25 -5.42
C GLN A 365 7.57 12.65 -4.20
N ARG A 366 8.75 13.24 -4.41
CA ARG A 366 9.62 13.76 -3.33
C ARG A 366 8.90 14.86 -2.54
N ASP A 367 8.29 15.82 -3.23
CA ASP A 367 7.52 16.90 -2.62
C ASP A 367 6.33 16.38 -1.81
N LEU A 368 5.63 15.37 -2.33
CA LEU A 368 4.53 14.72 -1.62
C LEU A 368 5.02 14.04 -0.34
N GLU A 369 6.18 13.37 -0.37
CA GLU A 369 6.78 12.75 0.81
C GLU A 369 7.16 13.78 1.88
N VAL A 370 7.82 14.87 1.48
CA VAL A 370 8.15 15.98 2.39
C VAL A 370 6.88 16.60 2.98
N ALA A 371 5.84 16.79 2.17
CA ALA A 371 4.56 17.33 2.64
C ALA A 371 3.87 16.39 3.64
N LEU A 372 3.92 15.08 3.42
CA LEU A 372 3.38 14.07 4.34
C LEU A 372 4.16 14.03 5.67
N GLU A 373 5.48 14.08 5.63
CA GLU A 373 6.31 14.12 6.84
C GLU A 373 5.98 15.34 7.71
N ARG A 374 5.77 16.50 7.08
CA ARG A 374 5.32 17.71 7.79
C ARG A 374 3.91 17.55 8.34
N LEU A 375 3.00 16.92 7.59
CA LEU A 375 1.63 16.67 8.05
C LEU A 375 1.63 15.80 9.32
N TRP A 376 2.38 14.70 9.34
CA TRP A 376 2.40 13.78 10.49
C TRP A 376 2.96 14.40 11.76
N LYS A 377 3.89 15.37 11.64
CA LYS A 377 4.35 16.16 12.79
C LYS A 377 3.24 17.03 13.42
N LEU A 378 2.14 17.24 12.71
CA LEU A 378 0.96 17.99 13.18
C LEU A 378 -0.15 17.07 13.70
N ALA A 379 0.10 15.76 13.81
CA ALA A 379 -0.85 14.82 14.39
C ALA A 379 -1.08 15.16 15.87
N ALA A 380 -2.35 15.17 16.27
CA ALA A 380 -2.73 15.26 17.66
C ALA A 380 -2.57 13.91 18.35
N ALA A 381 -2.45 13.92 19.69
CA ALA A 381 -2.41 12.70 20.48
C ALA A 381 -3.63 11.81 20.19
N ASP A 382 -3.40 10.51 20.00
CA ASP A 382 -4.48 9.54 19.79
C ASP A 382 -5.25 9.35 21.12
N PRO A 383 -6.56 9.65 21.17
CA PRO A 383 -7.35 9.50 22.39
C PRO A 383 -7.35 8.08 22.96
N ARG A 384 -7.14 7.04 22.13
CA ARG A 384 -7.04 5.66 22.64
C ARG A 384 -5.70 5.38 23.31
N ARG A 385 -4.59 5.83 22.71
CA ARG A 385 -3.25 5.68 23.30
C ARG A 385 -3.13 6.46 24.60
N ALA A 386 -3.66 7.68 24.64
CA ALA A 386 -3.69 8.48 25.86
C ALA A 386 -4.47 7.80 27.00
N MET A 387 -5.54 7.05 26.67
CA MET A 387 -6.33 6.31 27.65
C MET A 387 -5.65 5.01 28.08
N GLU A 388 -4.96 4.31 27.17
CA GLU A 388 -4.12 3.14 27.50
C GLU A 388 -2.93 3.52 28.39
N ASP A 389 -2.25 4.63 28.08
CA ASP A 389 -1.14 5.15 28.89
C ASP A 389 -1.63 5.64 30.26
N ALA A 390 -2.80 6.31 30.32
CA ALA A 390 -3.43 6.70 31.59
C ALA A 390 -3.89 5.49 32.43
N SER A 391 -4.41 4.43 31.79
CA SER A 391 -4.77 3.20 32.51
C SER A 391 -3.53 2.48 33.06
N ARG A 392 -2.42 2.46 32.31
CA ARG A 392 -1.15 1.89 32.78
C ARG A 392 -0.53 2.71 33.92
N ALA A 393 -0.65 4.03 33.87
CA ALA A 393 -0.24 4.92 34.95
C ALA A 393 -1.12 4.77 36.20
N GLY A 394 -2.43 4.55 36.02
CA GLY A 394 -3.37 4.25 37.10
C GLY A 394 -3.12 2.88 37.76
N ASP A 395 -2.81 1.85 36.97
CA ASP A 395 -2.44 0.52 37.49
C ASP A 395 -1.11 0.55 38.25
N THR A 396 -0.13 1.37 37.80
CA THR A 396 1.12 1.56 38.55
C THR A 396 0.92 2.36 39.84
N MET A 397 0.03 3.36 39.87
CA MET A 397 -0.35 4.04 41.12
C MET A 397 -1.10 3.12 42.08
N ASN A 398 -2.08 2.35 41.62
CA ASN A 398 -2.78 1.38 42.47
C ASN A 398 -1.84 0.27 42.98
N SER A 399 -0.85 -0.14 42.19
CA SER A 399 0.17 -1.10 42.64
C SER A 399 1.07 -0.54 43.76
N VAL A 400 1.38 0.77 43.73
CA VAL A 400 2.19 1.44 44.76
C VAL A 400 1.37 1.70 46.03
N THR A 401 0.08 2.02 45.91
CA THR A 401 -0.80 2.21 47.08
C THR A 401 -1.06 0.90 47.83
N VAL A 402 -1.23 -0.22 47.13
CA VAL A 402 -1.44 -1.53 47.78
C VAL A 402 -0.17 -2.05 48.47
N ILE A 403 1.03 -1.67 48.00
CA ILE A 403 2.30 -2.06 48.64
C ILE A 403 2.56 -1.23 49.91
N ASN A 404 2.12 0.04 49.97
CA ASN A 404 2.33 0.89 51.15
C ASN A 404 1.32 0.65 52.30
N GLU A 405 0.13 0.14 52.04
CA GLU A 405 -0.84 -0.20 53.11
C GLU A 405 -0.54 -1.52 53.83
N LEU A 406 0.23 -2.42 53.21
CA LEU A 406 0.64 -3.70 53.82
C LEU A 406 1.88 -3.62 54.72
N THR A 407 2.56 -2.47 54.78
CA THR A 407 3.72 -2.23 55.65
C THR A 407 3.42 -1.43 56.91
N ALA A 408 2.17 -1.04 57.17
CA ALA A 408 1.78 -0.19 58.31
C ALA A 408 1.11 -0.93 59.49
N PHE A 409 0.96 -2.25 59.45
CA PHE A 409 0.48 -3.05 60.59
C PHE A 409 1.52 -4.10 60.98
N GLY A 410 2.47 -3.67 61.81
CA GLY A 410 3.55 -4.50 62.34
C GLY A 410 4.42 -3.70 63.30
N GLY A 411 3.82 -3.29 64.42
CA GLY A 411 4.47 -2.66 65.56
C GLY A 411 3.67 -2.98 66.82
#